data_AF-A0A368KNN1-F1
#
_entry.id   AF-A0A368KNN1-F1
#
_cell.length_a   1.000
_cell.length_b   1.000
_cell.length_c   1.000
_cell.angle_alpha   90.00
_cell.angle_beta   90.00
_cell.angle_gamma   90.00
#
_symmetry.space_group_name_H-M   'P 1'
#
loop_
_entity.id
_entity.type
_entity.pdbx_description
1 polymer ?
#
loop_
_entity_poly.entity_id
_entity_poly.type
_entity_poly.pdbx_seq_one_letter_code
_entity_poly.pdbx_strand_id
1 'polypeptide(L)'
;MAILTAGCSGPSQLETAPVKGTVTYKGKPLTFGNVSFRPEAGSPSTGKIQEDGTFTLSTYGDGDGAIIGLNQVSIIATERDAGKEKEADPNTEMTVSKSMIPKKYTSFSTSELTAEVKAGDVNKFTFELND
;
A
#
# COMPACT_ATOMS: atom_id res chain seq x y z
N MET A 1 -4.90 7.97 48.11
CA MET A 1 -6.03 8.13 47.17
C MET A 1 -5.58 7.55 45.84
N ALA A 2 -6.12 6.39 45.47
CA ALA A 2 -5.65 5.61 44.33
C ALA A 2 -6.09 6.25 42.99
N ILE A 3 -5.14 6.44 42.08
CA ILE A 3 -5.41 6.79 40.69
C ILE A 3 -5.67 5.48 39.96
N LEU A 4 -6.95 5.14 39.77
CA LEU A 4 -7.38 4.08 38.89
C LEU A 4 -7.41 4.63 37.46
N THR A 5 -6.27 4.61 36.77
CA THR A 5 -6.30 4.66 35.30
C THR A 5 -6.81 3.31 34.82
N ALA A 6 -8.12 3.20 34.66
CA ALA A 6 -8.72 2.17 33.81
C ALA A 6 -8.25 2.46 32.37
N GLY A 7 -7.09 1.90 32.02
CA GLY A 7 -6.57 1.88 30.66
C GLY A 7 -7.61 1.19 29.78
N CYS A 8 -8.10 1.94 28.80
CA CYS A 8 -9.06 1.52 27.81
C CYS A 8 -8.52 0.28 27.08
N SER A 9 -9.15 -0.87 27.28
CA SER A 9 -8.94 -2.08 26.49
C SER A 9 -9.57 -1.88 25.10
N GLY A 10 -8.86 -1.17 24.22
CA GLY A 10 -9.10 -1.17 22.78
C GLY A 10 -8.62 -2.49 22.15
N PRO A 11 -9.07 -2.83 20.92
CA PRO A 11 -8.55 -4.00 20.22
C PRO A 11 -7.03 -3.88 20.13
N SER A 12 -6.29 -4.91 20.56
CA SER A 12 -4.83 -4.91 20.55
C SER A 12 -4.34 -4.72 19.11
N GLN A 13 -3.85 -3.53 18.78
CA GLN A 13 -3.18 -3.30 17.51
C GLN A 13 -1.98 -4.24 17.42
N LEU A 14 -1.82 -4.90 16.27
CA LEU A 14 -0.65 -5.74 16.05
C LEU A 14 0.57 -4.83 15.84
N GLU A 15 1.74 -5.33 16.21
CA GLU A 15 2.97 -4.57 16.08
C GLU A 15 3.29 -4.30 14.61
N THR A 16 3.64 -3.04 14.31
CA THR A 16 4.08 -2.61 12.98
C THR A 16 5.56 -2.26 12.99
N ALA A 17 6.20 -2.37 11.82
CA ALA A 17 7.55 -1.86 11.60
C ALA A 17 7.56 -0.92 10.40
N PRO A 18 8.35 0.17 10.41
CA PRO A 18 8.41 1.14 9.32
C PRO A 18 8.75 0.46 7.99
N VAL A 19 7.96 0.77 6.95
CA VAL A 19 8.18 0.27 5.59
C VAL A 19 8.33 1.44 4.64
N LYS A 20 9.42 1.41 3.87
CA LYS A 20 9.66 2.27 2.71
C LYS A 20 9.95 1.40 1.50
N GLY A 21 9.79 1.96 0.31
CA GLY A 21 10.21 1.25 -0.88
C GLY A 21 10.12 2.07 -2.14
N THR A 22 10.40 1.41 -3.25
CA THR A 22 10.35 1.98 -4.58
C THR A 22 9.62 1.04 -5.53
N VAL A 23 8.78 1.59 -6.39
CA VAL A 23 8.10 0.85 -7.45
C VAL A 23 8.61 1.33 -8.80
N THR A 24 8.95 0.40 -9.66
CA THR A 24 9.27 0.66 -11.07
C THR A 24 8.31 -0.12 -11.97
N TYR A 25 8.07 0.41 -13.16
CA TYR A 25 7.34 -0.28 -14.22
C TYR A 25 8.12 -0.13 -15.53
N LYS A 26 8.45 -1.27 -16.15
CA LYS A 26 9.27 -1.31 -17.39
C LYS A 26 10.60 -0.56 -17.24
N GLY A 27 11.26 -0.74 -16.09
CA GLY A 27 12.57 -0.13 -15.78
C GLY A 27 12.53 1.37 -15.49
N LYS A 28 11.34 1.99 -15.36
CA LYS A 28 11.19 3.41 -15.00
C LYS A 28 10.46 3.53 -13.66
N PRO A 29 10.76 4.55 -12.84
CA PRO A 29 9.98 4.83 -11.64
C PRO A 29 8.50 4.98 -11.98
N LEU A 30 7.63 4.30 -11.22
CA LEU A 30 6.20 4.48 -11.34
C LEU A 30 5.82 5.75 -10.58
N THR A 31 5.43 6.81 -11.26
CA THR A 31 5.36 8.15 -10.65
C THR A 31 4.03 8.47 -9.95
N PHE A 32 3.12 7.51 -9.85
CA PHE A 32 1.79 7.66 -9.27
C PHE A 32 1.19 6.30 -8.91
N GLY A 33 0.15 6.32 -8.09
CA GLY A 33 -0.59 5.13 -7.66
C GLY A 33 -0.47 4.89 -6.16
N ASN A 34 -0.86 3.69 -5.75
CA ASN A 34 -0.90 3.29 -4.34
C ASN A 34 -0.39 1.85 -4.18
N VAL A 35 0.40 1.65 -3.13
CA VAL A 35 0.86 0.32 -2.69
C VAL A 35 0.02 -0.08 -1.48
N SER A 36 -0.39 -1.34 -1.44
CA SER A 36 -1.11 -1.91 -0.31
C SER A 36 -0.47 -3.22 0.12
N PHE A 37 -0.25 -3.39 1.42
CA PHE A 37 0.22 -4.63 2.02
C PHE A 37 -0.91 -5.24 2.85
N ARG A 38 -1.23 -6.50 2.60
CA ARG A 38 -2.23 -7.27 3.34
C ARG A 38 -1.53 -8.34 4.18
N PRO A 39 -1.52 -8.19 5.51
CA PRO A 39 -1.04 -9.23 6.41
C PRO A 39 -2.05 -10.39 6.49
N GLU A 40 -1.63 -11.52 7.03
CA GLU A 40 -2.51 -12.65 7.31
C GLU A 40 -3.59 -12.30 8.35
N ALA A 41 -3.21 -11.48 9.35
CA ALA A 41 -4.10 -10.98 10.38
C ALA A 41 -3.87 -9.48 10.62
N GLY A 42 -4.95 -8.77 10.95
CA GLY A 42 -4.92 -7.32 11.24
C GLY A 42 -5.25 -6.44 10.04
N SER A 43 -4.98 -5.15 10.19
CA SER A 43 -5.31 -4.13 9.18
C SER A 43 -4.29 -4.13 8.04
N PRO A 44 -4.73 -3.93 6.79
CA PRO A 44 -3.80 -3.67 5.70
C PRO A 44 -3.11 -2.32 5.91
N SER A 45 -1.91 -2.18 5.35
CA SER A 45 -1.22 -0.89 5.26
C SER A 45 -1.23 -0.38 3.84
N THR A 46 -1.20 0.93 3.68
CA THR A 46 -1.23 1.58 2.37
C THR A 46 -0.23 2.72 2.27
N GLY A 47 0.22 3.04 1.07
CA GLY A 47 1.15 4.13 0.83
C GLY A 47 1.05 4.66 -0.60
N LYS A 48 0.90 5.99 -0.71
CA LYS A 48 0.90 6.68 -2.00
C LYS A 48 2.29 6.65 -2.60
N ILE A 49 2.36 6.30 -3.89
CA ILE A 49 3.57 6.35 -4.69
C ILE A 49 3.84 7.80 -5.09
N GLN A 50 5.05 8.27 -4.83
CA GLN A 50 5.53 9.61 -5.15
C GLN A 50 6.08 9.67 -6.59
N GLU A 51 6.36 10.88 -7.08
CA GLU A 51 6.84 11.09 -8.45
C GLU A 51 8.19 10.42 -8.75
N ASP A 52 9.01 10.18 -7.73
CA ASP A 52 10.29 9.44 -7.84
C ASP A 52 10.13 7.92 -7.71
N GLY A 53 8.88 7.43 -7.63
CA GLY A 53 8.55 6.01 -7.45
C GLY A 53 8.64 5.52 -6.02
N THR A 54 8.98 6.37 -5.05
CA THR A 54 9.06 5.97 -3.64
C THR A 54 7.69 5.89 -2.97
N PHE A 55 7.57 5.07 -1.93
CA PHE A 55 6.40 5.02 -1.06
C PHE A 55 6.81 4.80 0.40
N THR A 56 5.94 5.20 1.31
CA THR A 56 6.00 4.87 2.75
C THR A 56 4.64 4.33 3.15
N LEU A 57 4.61 3.22 3.89
CA LEU A 57 3.36 2.62 4.33
C LEU A 57 2.91 3.14 5.69
N SER A 58 1.59 3.21 5.87
CA SER A 58 0.91 3.48 7.12
C SER A 58 -0.18 2.43 7.36
N THR A 59 -0.30 1.95 8.59
CA THR A 59 -1.34 1.02 9.07
C THR A 59 -2.33 1.72 10.00
N TYR A 60 -1.84 2.29 11.10
CA TYR A 60 -2.66 2.91 12.15
C TYR A 60 -2.38 4.41 12.32
N GLY A 61 -1.13 4.82 12.07
CA GLY A 61 -0.68 6.21 12.07
C GLY A 61 0.29 6.50 10.94
N ASP A 62 0.63 7.77 10.76
CA ASP A 62 1.46 8.20 9.64
C ASP A 62 2.88 7.63 9.71
N GLY A 63 3.23 6.81 8.73
CA GLY A 63 4.58 6.24 8.58
C GLY A 63 4.93 5.15 9.59
N ASP A 64 3.96 4.62 10.34
CA ASP A 64 4.16 3.51 11.28
C ASP A 64 4.45 2.16 10.59
N GLY A 65 4.28 2.13 9.26
CA GLY A 65 4.67 1.03 8.40
C GLY A 65 3.57 -0.01 8.24
N ALA A 66 3.97 -1.27 8.32
CA ALA A 66 3.11 -2.43 8.10
C ALA A 66 3.24 -3.43 9.24
N ILE A 67 2.21 -4.25 9.43
CA ILE A 67 2.20 -5.33 10.42
C ILE A 67 3.36 -6.30 10.14
N ILE A 68 4.12 -6.62 11.19
CA ILE A 68 5.26 -7.54 11.13
C ILE A 68 4.80 -8.93 10.67
N GLY A 69 5.57 -9.54 9.78
CA GLY A 69 5.28 -10.83 9.17
C GLY A 69 5.11 -10.78 7.65
N LEU A 70 4.61 -11.87 7.09
CA LEU A 70 4.39 -11.99 5.65
C LEU A 70 3.16 -11.19 5.21
N ASN A 71 3.37 -10.28 4.27
CA ASN A 71 2.32 -9.48 3.67
C ASN A 71 2.20 -9.79 2.18
N GLN A 72 0.97 -9.94 1.69
CA GLN A 72 0.69 -9.93 0.25
C GLN A 72 0.65 -8.50 -0.24
N VAL A 73 1.19 -8.24 -1.43
CA VAL A 73 1.32 -6.88 -1.94
C VAL A 73 0.41 -6.71 -3.15
N SER A 74 -0.33 -5.61 -3.21
CA SER A 74 -0.99 -5.16 -4.43
C SER A 74 -0.58 -3.72 -4.72
N ILE A 75 -0.48 -3.41 -6.00
CA ILE A 75 -0.12 -2.09 -6.50
C ILE A 75 -1.17 -1.68 -7.50
N ILE A 76 -1.73 -0.50 -7.31
CA ILE A 76 -2.76 0.06 -8.18
C ILE A 76 -2.24 1.39 -8.72
N ALA A 77 -2.31 1.56 -10.03
CA ALA A 77 -1.99 2.81 -10.70
C ALA A 77 -2.95 2.97 -11.88
N THR A 78 -3.83 3.97 -11.80
CA THR A 78 -4.90 4.21 -12.79
C THR A 78 -4.71 5.53 -13.53
N GLU A 79 -5.49 5.75 -14.58
CA GLU A 79 -5.54 7.05 -15.27
C GLU A 79 -5.93 8.20 -14.34
N ARG A 80 -6.78 7.95 -13.33
CA ARG A 80 -7.14 8.94 -12.30
C ARG A 80 -5.92 9.36 -11.49
N ASP A 81 -5.14 8.38 -11.03
CA ASP A 81 -3.91 8.65 -10.27
C ASP A 81 -2.88 9.43 -11.11
N ALA A 82 -2.90 9.23 -12.42
CA ALA A 82 -2.07 9.97 -13.37
C ALA A 82 -2.61 11.36 -13.74
N GLY A 83 -3.77 11.78 -13.23
CA GLY A 83 -4.43 13.02 -13.62
C GLY A 83 -4.93 13.02 -15.08
N LYS A 84 -5.17 11.84 -15.66
CA LYS A 84 -5.57 11.63 -17.07
C LYS A 84 -7.01 11.16 -17.24
N GLU A 85 -7.76 11.03 -16.16
CA GLU A 85 -9.17 10.67 -16.23
C GLU A 85 -9.94 11.80 -16.95
N LYS A 86 -10.66 11.43 -18.02
CA LYS A 86 -11.59 12.37 -18.66
C LYS A 86 -12.74 12.63 -17.69
N GLU A 87 -13.27 13.85 -17.68
CA GLU A 87 -14.44 14.21 -16.88
C GLU A 87 -15.54 13.16 -17.09
N ALA A 88 -15.97 12.54 -15.99
CA ALA A 88 -17.02 11.53 -16.03
C ALA A 88 -18.31 12.19 -16.50
N ASP A 89 -18.85 11.75 -17.64
CA ASP A 89 -20.20 12.13 -18.05
C ASP A 89 -21.18 11.60 -16.99
N PRO A 90 -22.00 12.46 -16.37
CA PRO A 90 -22.93 12.06 -15.30
C PRO A 90 -23.99 11.02 -15.75
N ASN A 91 -24.15 10.77 -17.05
CA ASN A 91 -25.01 9.72 -17.60
C ASN A 91 -24.26 8.46 -18.06
N THR A 92 -22.94 8.41 -17.91
CA THR A 92 -22.15 7.21 -18.22
C THR A 92 -21.87 6.45 -16.94
N GLU A 93 -22.18 5.14 -16.93
CA GLU A 93 -21.85 4.23 -15.82
C GLU A 93 -20.41 4.45 -15.35
N MET A 94 -20.17 4.39 -14.03
CA MET A 94 -18.83 4.55 -13.42
C MET A 94 -17.79 3.78 -14.22
N THR A 95 -17.06 4.49 -15.07
CA THR A 95 -16.04 3.89 -15.91
C THR A 95 -14.89 3.61 -14.97
N VAL A 96 -14.68 2.34 -14.65
CA VAL A 96 -13.58 1.90 -13.79
C VAL A 96 -12.30 2.46 -14.41
N SER A 97 -11.65 3.40 -13.73
CA SER A 97 -10.47 4.10 -14.24
C SER A 97 -9.46 3.09 -14.74
N LYS A 98 -8.99 3.25 -15.99
CA LYS A 98 -8.17 2.24 -16.66
C LYS A 98 -6.85 2.04 -15.91
N SER A 99 -6.47 0.79 -15.69
CA SER A 99 -5.16 0.44 -15.10
C SER A 99 -4.02 0.77 -16.06
N MET A 100 -3.00 1.44 -15.53
CA MET A 100 -1.77 1.82 -16.24
C MET A 100 -0.65 0.77 -16.10
N ILE A 101 -0.86 -0.21 -15.22
CA ILE A 101 0.01 -1.36 -14.98
C ILE A 101 -0.75 -2.67 -15.24
N PRO A 102 -0.04 -3.81 -15.43
CA PRO A 102 -0.67 -5.11 -15.62
C PRO A 102 -1.64 -5.45 -14.49
N LYS A 103 -2.85 -5.89 -14.85
CA LYS A 103 -3.93 -6.20 -13.90
C LYS A 103 -3.56 -7.26 -12.86
N LYS A 104 -2.56 -8.11 -13.15
CA LYS A 104 -2.06 -9.10 -12.19
C LYS A 104 -1.61 -8.44 -10.88
N TYR A 105 -0.97 -7.26 -10.94
CA TYR A 105 -0.47 -6.56 -9.75
C TYR A 105 -1.55 -5.86 -8.93
N THR A 106 -2.74 -5.64 -9.49
CA THR A 106 -3.81 -4.88 -8.83
C THR A 106 -4.62 -5.71 -7.83
N SER A 107 -4.32 -7.00 -7.68
CA SER A 107 -4.96 -7.89 -6.71
C SER A 107 -3.91 -8.66 -5.92
N PHE A 108 -4.13 -8.80 -4.61
CA PHE A 108 -3.27 -9.55 -3.69
C PHE A 108 -3.12 -11.03 -4.09
N SER A 109 -4.12 -11.61 -4.75
CA SER A 109 -4.11 -13.02 -5.14
C SER A 109 -3.40 -13.30 -6.46
N THR A 110 -3.29 -12.30 -7.34
CA THR A 110 -2.72 -12.47 -8.69
C THR A 110 -1.39 -11.73 -8.87
N SER A 111 -1.00 -10.88 -7.91
CA SER A 111 0.24 -10.10 -8.03
C SER A 111 1.47 -10.98 -7.90
N GLU A 112 1.35 -12.07 -7.15
CA GLU A 112 2.46 -12.94 -6.71
C GLU A 112 3.54 -12.16 -5.93
N LEU A 113 3.25 -10.91 -5.56
CA LEU A 113 4.14 -10.04 -4.81
C LEU A 113 3.94 -10.28 -3.31
N THR A 114 5.04 -10.49 -2.61
CA THR A 114 5.04 -10.64 -1.16
C THR A 114 6.16 -9.80 -0.54
N ALA A 115 5.99 -9.44 0.72
CA ALA A 115 6.98 -8.70 1.50
C ALA A 115 6.98 -9.23 2.93
N GLU A 116 8.14 -9.68 3.41
CA GLU A 116 8.34 -10.08 4.79
C GLU A 116 8.80 -8.86 5.60
N VAL A 117 7.92 -8.33 6.43
CA VAL A 117 8.19 -7.17 7.29
C VAL A 117 8.79 -7.66 8.60
N LYS A 118 9.98 -7.17 8.96
CA LYS A 118 10.71 -7.59 10.15
C LYS A 118 10.67 -6.50 11.21
N ALA A 119 10.62 -6.92 12.47
CA ALA A 119 10.76 -6.03 13.61
C ALA A 119 12.14 -5.34 13.64
N GLY A 120 12.23 -4.18 14.29
CA GLY A 120 13.47 -3.44 14.46
C GLY A 120 13.66 -2.35 13.41
N ASP A 121 14.54 -2.58 12.44
CA ASP A 121 14.95 -1.57 11.46
C ASP A 121 13.89 -1.26 10.39
N VAL A 122 14.09 -0.15 9.67
CA VAL A 122 13.25 0.25 8.54
C VAL A 122 13.36 -0.79 7.42
N ASN A 123 12.23 -1.41 7.07
CA ASN A 123 12.13 -2.36 5.98
C ASN A 123 12.11 -1.62 4.64
N LYS A 124 12.95 -2.04 3.69
CA LYS A 124 13.07 -1.44 2.36
C LYS A 124 12.77 -2.46 1.27
N PHE A 125 11.74 -2.21 0.47
CA PHE A 125 11.35 -3.10 -0.63
C PHE A 125 11.47 -2.41 -1.99
N THR A 126 11.81 -3.18 -3.02
CA THR A 126 11.78 -2.74 -4.42
C THR A 126 10.84 -3.64 -5.19
N PHE A 127 9.86 -3.07 -5.88
CA PHE A 127 8.93 -3.80 -6.73
C PHE A 127 9.14 -3.40 -8.18
N GLU A 128 9.50 -4.37 -9.02
CA GLU A 128 9.69 -4.20 -10.46
C GLU A 128 8.51 -4.82 -11.21
N LEU A 129 7.68 -3.97 -11.80
CA LEU A 129 6.49 -4.38 -12.51
C LEU A 129 6.80 -4.58 -14.00
N ASN A 130 6.31 -5.69 -14.54
CA ASN A 130 6.47 -6.06 -15.95
C ASN A 130 5.20 -6.75 -16.48
N ASP A 131 4.99 -6.71 -17.79
CA ASP A 131 3.81 -7.32 -18.45
C ASP A 131 3.70 -8.83 -18.19
#